data_AF-A0A494SW10-F1
#
_entry.id   AF-A0A494SW10-F1
#
_cell.length_a   1.000
_cell.length_b   1.000
_cell.length_c   1.000
_cell.angle_alpha   90.00
_cell.angle_beta   90.00
_cell.angle_gamma   90.00
#
_symmetry.space_group_name_H-M   'P 1'
#
loop_
_entity.id
_entity.type
_entity.pdbx_description
1 polymer ?
#
loop_
_entity_poly.entity_id
_entity_poly.type
_entity_poly.pdbx_seq_one_letter_code
_entity_poly.pdbx_strand_id
1 'polypeptide(L)'
;MEDVSEQGIRAFIRAVVMHGGRAERLTTSRRNPVQVWGVDGSSCIVRVRSKAAGDWKARRQDESLATDDTGSLYWVFVDMGQSEPAFFMVSSEEMAADIKGEVDLWVQESPLRTRTGHHAIALGRVQHGRDRWALLGLNADADPALAEAAHSAASHRVTKVVRRTGAKRVALVEEVIDLRVRVVADFDGYRLSARFDPDSQRLEIVQGPMEGRRFEDPTEAASAVATHISGDVEVLDGWKFWELDTPERQSLDTLR
;
A
#
# COMPACT_ATOMS: atom_id res chain seq x y z
N MET A 1 8.87 14.35 -8.70
CA MET A 1 7.49 14.07 -9.15
C MET A 1 6.82 13.36 -7.99
N GLU A 2 5.79 13.95 -7.39
CA GLU A 2 5.14 13.39 -6.20
C GLU A 2 4.31 12.16 -6.59
N ASP A 3 4.36 11.09 -5.78
CA ASP A 3 3.60 9.86 -6.01
C ASP A 3 2.08 10.16 -6.02
N VAL A 4 1.33 9.58 -6.96
CA VAL A 4 -0.13 9.72 -7.07
C VAL A 4 -0.81 9.33 -5.76
N SER A 5 -0.25 8.35 -5.04
CA SER A 5 -0.73 7.99 -3.72
C SER A 5 -0.62 9.15 -2.72
N GLU A 6 0.51 9.85 -2.70
CA GLU A 6 0.73 10.99 -1.79
C GLU A 6 -0.17 12.17 -2.15
N GLN A 7 -0.27 12.49 -3.45
CA GLN A 7 -1.14 13.55 -3.94
C GLN A 7 -2.61 13.30 -3.56
N GLY A 8 -3.10 12.07 -3.74
CA GLY A 8 -4.48 11.74 -3.39
C GLY A 8 -4.75 11.74 -1.88
N ILE A 9 -3.77 11.36 -1.04
CA ILE A 9 -3.91 11.49 0.42
C ILE A 9 -3.98 12.98 0.82
N ARG A 10 -3.14 13.84 0.24
CA ARG A 10 -3.21 15.29 0.49
C ARG A 10 -4.53 15.88 0.04
N ALA A 11 -5.01 15.49 -1.15
CA ALA A 11 -6.32 15.89 -1.65
C ALA A 11 -7.44 15.46 -0.71
N PHE A 12 -7.39 14.24 -0.19
CA PHE A 12 -8.36 13.74 0.78
C PHE A 12 -8.31 14.50 2.11
N ILE A 13 -7.12 14.74 2.69
CA ILE A 13 -6.99 15.51 3.93
C ILE A 13 -7.54 16.92 3.74
N ARG A 14 -7.23 17.57 2.61
CA ARG A 14 -7.80 18.88 2.26
C ARG A 14 -9.33 18.80 2.23
N ALA A 15 -9.89 17.83 1.53
CA ALA A 15 -11.34 17.66 1.42
C ALA A 15 -11.99 17.43 2.80
N VAL A 16 -11.44 16.57 3.65
CA VAL A 16 -11.97 16.34 5.01
C VAL A 16 -12.07 17.65 5.80
N VAL A 17 -11.05 18.52 5.73
CA VAL A 17 -11.08 19.82 6.39
C VAL A 17 -12.13 20.74 5.77
N MET A 18 -12.27 20.75 4.44
CA MET A 18 -13.33 21.49 3.76
C MET A 18 -14.72 21.02 4.17
N HIS A 19 -14.91 19.74 4.51
CA HIS A 19 -16.16 19.18 5.03
C HIS A 19 -16.30 19.32 6.57
N GLY A 20 -15.50 20.19 7.19
CA GLY A 20 -15.59 20.55 8.61
C GLY A 20 -14.89 19.59 9.58
N GLY A 21 -14.25 18.54 9.07
CA GLY A 21 -13.56 17.56 9.89
C GLY A 21 -12.07 17.83 10.07
N ARG A 22 -11.40 16.83 10.64
CA ARG A 22 -9.93 16.75 10.71
C ARG A 22 -9.47 15.41 10.19
N ALA A 23 -8.32 15.37 9.53
CA ALA A 23 -7.68 14.13 9.12
C ALA A 23 -6.18 14.14 9.41
N GLU A 24 -5.63 12.97 9.72
CA GLU A 24 -4.21 12.75 9.95
C GLU A 24 -3.76 11.43 9.33
N ARG A 25 -2.70 11.47 8.51
CA ARG A 25 -2.11 10.25 7.93
C ARG A 25 -1.43 9.45 9.03
N LEU A 26 -1.79 8.18 9.14
CA LEU A 26 -1.11 7.25 10.03
C LEU A 26 0.04 6.59 9.28
N THR A 27 1.13 6.32 10.00
CA THR A 27 2.32 5.63 9.47
C THR A 27 2.42 4.18 9.95
N THR A 28 1.35 3.67 10.57
CA THR A 28 1.26 2.33 11.15
C THR A 28 1.19 1.22 10.11
N SER A 29 0.78 1.53 8.87
CA SER A 29 0.68 0.56 7.77
C SER A 29 1.01 1.20 6.42
N ARG A 30 1.45 0.36 5.48
CA ARG A 30 1.67 0.76 4.07
C ARG A 30 0.39 0.86 3.26
N ARG A 31 -0.76 0.49 3.81
CA ARG A 31 -2.07 0.55 3.15
C ARG A 31 -2.71 1.94 3.17
N ASN A 32 -1.89 2.98 3.40
CA ASN A 32 -2.29 4.38 3.48
C ASN A 32 -3.46 4.65 4.44
N PRO A 33 -3.33 4.26 5.72
CA PRO A 33 -4.33 4.59 6.72
C PRO A 33 -4.36 6.10 7.00
N VAL A 34 -5.56 6.65 7.12
CA VAL A 34 -5.81 8.03 7.56
C VAL A 34 -6.85 7.98 8.67
N GLN A 35 -6.54 8.59 9.82
CA GLN A 35 -7.53 8.80 10.86
C GLN A 35 -8.34 10.06 10.54
N VAL A 36 -9.66 9.94 10.60
CA VAL A 36 -10.62 11.01 10.35
C VAL A 36 -11.41 11.27 11.62
N TRP A 37 -11.59 12.54 11.96
CA TRP A 37 -12.49 13.00 13.02
C TRP A 37 -13.63 13.77 12.38
N GLY A 38 -14.85 13.32 12.64
CA GLY A 38 -16.10 13.91 12.17
C GLY A 38 -16.47 15.17 12.95
N VAL A 39 -17.48 15.89 12.45
CA VAL A 39 -18.03 17.10 13.09
C VAL A 39 -18.75 16.80 14.40
N ASP A 40 -19.23 15.56 14.55
CA ASP A 40 -19.90 15.05 15.74
C ASP A 40 -18.93 14.54 16.82
N GLY A 41 -17.61 14.64 16.57
CA GLY A 41 -16.57 14.14 17.46
C GLY A 41 -16.31 12.63 17.33
N SER A 42 -17.03 11.92 16.45
CA SER A 42 -16.70 10.54 16.10
C SER A 42 -15.35 10.48 15.38
N SER A 43 -14.70 9.32 15.40
CA SER A 43 -13.49 9.11 14.62
C SER A 43 -13.44 7.71 14.03
N CYS A 44 -12.87 7.60 12.84
CA CYS A 44 -12.66 6.34 12.16
C CYS A 44 -11.31 6.32 11.45
N ILE A 45 -10.82 5.13 11.13
CA ILE A 45 -9.67 4.95 10.24
C ILE A 45 -10.19 4.60 8.86
N VAL A 46 -9.64 5.22 7.83
CA VAL A 46 -9.93 4.93 6.44
C VAL A 46 -8.67 4.50 5.68
N ARG A 47 -8.84 3.68 4.65
CA ARG A 47 -7.78 3.37 3.67
C ARG A 47 -7.95 4.22 2.44
N VAL A 48 -6.92 5.00 2.09
CA VAL A 48 -6.96 5.86 0.90
C VAL A 48 -6.31 5.16 -0.31
N ARG A 49 -7.05 5.09 -1.41
CA ARG A 49 -6.58 4.59 -2.71
C ARG A 49 -6.74 5.69 -3.75
N SER A 50 -5.65 6.01 -4.45
CA SER A 50 -5.62 7.09 -5.43
C SER A 50 -5.34 6.54 -6.82
N LYS A 51 -5.91 7.16 -7.85
CA LYS A 51 -5.55 6.88 -9.26
C LYS A 51 -5.46 8.18 -10.05
N ALA A 52 -4.67 8.17 -11.13
CA ALA A 52 -4.66 9.24 -12.13
C ALA A 52 -5.38 8.82 -13.43
N ALA A 53 -5.44 7.51 -13.70
CA ALA A 53 -6.15 6.90 -14.82
C ALA A 53 -6.42 5.42 -14.51
N GLY A 54 -7.31 4.78 -15.29
CA GLY A 54 -7.63 3.36 -15.16
C GLY A 54 -8.40 3.01 -13.89
N ASP A 55 -8.07 1.85 -13.32
CA ASP A 55 -8.72 1.30 -12.13
C ASP A 55 -7.85 1.49 -10.88
N TRP A 56 -8.49 1.51 -9.71
CA TRP A 56 -7.72 1.44 -8.46
C TRP A 56 -7.20 0.02 -8.27
N LYS A 57 -5.96 -0.08 -7.76
CA LYS A 57 -5.36 -1.37 -7.43
C LYS A 57 -5.64 -1.75 -5.97
N ALA A 58 -6.37 -2.84 -5.77
CA ALA A 58 -6.51 -3.57 -4.51
C ALA A 58 -5.69 -4.87 -4.55
N ARG A 59 -5.75 -5.63 -3.46
CA ARG A 59 -5.21 -7.00 -3.40
C ARG A 59 -6.35 -8.00 -3.34
N ARG A 60 -6.18 -9.19 -3.90
CA ARG A 60 -7.16 -10.29 -3.76
C ARG A 60 -7.39 -10.64 -2.29
N GLN A 61 -6.37 -10.54 -1.45
CA GLN A 61 -6.48 -10.75 0.01
C GLN A 61 -7.33 -9.70 0.73
N ASP A 62 -7.60 -8.54 0.12
CA ASP A 62 -8.49 -7.52 0.71
C ASP A 62 -9.95 -8.00 0.82
N GLU A 63 -10.27 -9.19 0.29
CA GLU A 63 -11.52 -9.93 0.52
C GLU A 63 -11.82 -10.27 2.00
N SER A 64 -10.81 -10.20 2.87
CA SER A 64 -10.91 -10.60 4.26
C SER A 64 -10.43 -9.49 5.19
N LEU A 65 -11.36 -8.99 6.01
CA LEU A 65 -11.07 -7.99 7.05
C LEU A 65 -10.02 -8.48 8.07
N ALA A 66 -9.91 -9.79 8.28
CA ALA A 66 -8.90 -10.36 9.17
C ALA A 66 -7.46 -10.12 8.70
N THR A 67 -7.27 -9.79 7.42
CA THR A 67 -5.95 -9.48 6.85
C THR A 67 -5.66 -7.97 6.80
N ASP A 68 -6.60 -7.15 7.28
CA ASP A 68 -6.44 -5.70 7.37
C ASP A 68 -5.71 -5.33 8.66
N ASP A 69 -4.47 -4.87 8.52
CA ASP A 69 -3.61 -4.39 9.60
C ASP A 69 -3.89 -2.93 9.98
N THR A 70 -4.83 -2.27 9.30
CA THR A 70 -5.13 -0.84 9.54
C THR A 70 -6.26 -0.61 10.54
N GLY A 71 -7.16 -1.57 10.72
CA GLY A 71 -8.40 -1.37 11.47
C GLY A 71 -9.36 -0.39 10.78
N SER A 72 -9.29 -0.30 9.44
CA SER A 72 -10.11 0.65 8.68
C SER A 72 -11.58 0.27 8.66
N LEU A 73 -12.45 1.25 8.89
CA LEU A 73 -13.90 1.09 8.76
C LEU A 73 -14.40 1.39 7.35
N TYR A 74 -13.65 2.22 6.61
CA TYR A 74 -14.00 2.64 5.26
C TYR A 74 -12.80 2.65 4.33
N TRP A 75 -13.09 2.48 3.04
CA TRP A 75 -12.17 2.80 1.96
C TRP A 75 -12.58 4.13 1.33
N VAL A 76 -11.59 4.94 1.01
CA VAL A 76 -11.75 6.18 0.27
C VAL A 76 -10.98 6.06 -1.04
N PHE A 77 -11.71 6.07 -2.14
CA PHE A 77 -11.15 6.10 -3.48
C PHE A 77 -11.11 7.54 -3.96
N VAL A 78 -9.92 7.99 -4.37
CA VAL A 78 -9.64 9.32 -4.88
C VAL A 78 -9.29 9.20 -6.36
N ASP A 79 -10.12 9.80 -7.21
CA ASP A 79 -9.86 9.90 -8.65
C ASP A 79 -9.24 11.26 -8.96
N MET A 80 -7.97 11.25 -9.35
CA MET A 80 -7.18 12.44 -9.72
C MET A 80 -7.15 12.66 -11.24
N GLY A 81 -7.91 11.89 -12.02
CA GLY A 81 -7.91 11.99 -13.49
C GLY A 81 -8.61 13.25 -14.04
N GLN A 82 -9.27 14.02 -13.18
CA GLN A 82 -9.96 15.27 -13.53
C GLN A 82 -9.25 16.49 -12.91
N SER A 83 -9.63 17.70 -13.35
CA SER A 83 -9.09 18.95 -12.79
C SER A 83 -9.37 19.11 -11.29
N GLU A 84 -10.50 18.58 -10.84
CA GLU A 84 -10.85 18.46 -9.43
C GLU A 84 -10.95 16.98 -9.03
N PRO A 85 -10.32 16.57 -7.92
CA PRO A 85 -10.41 15.19 -7.46
C PRO A 85 -11.84 14.78 -7.12
N ALA A 86 -12.24 13.58 -7.52
CA ALA A 86 -13.51 12.98 -7.10
C ALA A 86 -13.29 11.96 -5.97
N PHE A 87 -14.23 11.89 -5.04
CA PHE A 87 -14.13 11.04 -3.85
C PHE A 87 -15.27 10.03 -3.77
N PHE A 88 -14.93 8.80 -3.42
CA PHE A 88 -15.90 7.71 -3.24
C PHE A 88 -15.61 6.98 -1.93
N MET A 89 -16.60 6.91 -1.05
CA MET A 89 -16.51 6.28 0.27
C MET A 89 -17.37 5.02 0.31
N VAL A 90 -16.75 3.91 0.70
CA VAL A 90 -17.39 2.60 0.80
C VAL A 90 -16.96 1.96 2.12
N SER A 91 -17.83 1.18 2.77
CA SER A 91 -17.43 0.47 3.99
C SER A 91 -16.38 -0.61 3.68
N SER A 92 -15.49 -0.88 4.65
CA SER A 92 -14.50 -1.95 4.50
C SER A 92 -15.18 -3.32 4.38
N GLU A 93 -16.31 -3.54 5.06
CA GLU A 93 -17.09 -4.78 4.97
C GLU A 93 -17.65 -4.99 3.55
N GLU A 94 -18.27 -3.95 2.99
CA GLU A 94 -18.80 -3.98 1.64
C GLU A 94 -17.69 -4.22 0.61
N MET A 95 -16.55 -3.51 0.73
CA MET A 95 -15.42 -3.76 -0.17
C MET A 95 -14.84 -5.17 -0.03
N ALA A 96 -14.74 -5.70 1.19
CA ALA A 96 -14.26 -7.06 1.39
C ALA A 96 -15.19 -8.09 0.74
N ALA A 97 -16.52 -7.94 0.91
CA ALA A 97 -17.51 -8.81 0.28
C ALA A 97 -17.47 -8.71 -1.25
N ASP A 98 -17.35 -7.50 -1.78
CA ASP A 98 -17.26 -7.21 -3.21
C ASP A 98 -15.99 -7.82 -3.85
N ILE A 99 -14.83 -7.71 -3.20
CA ILE A 99 -13.59 -8.37 -3.66
C ILE A 99 -13.72 -9.89 -3.54
N LYS A 100 -14.28 -10.39 -2.44
CA LYS A 100 -14.48 -11.82 -2.22
C LYS A 100 -15.28 -12.46 -3.34
N GLY A 101 -16.38 -11.83 -3.77
CA GLY A 101 -17.22 -12.32 -4.86
C GLY A 101 -16.43 -12.52 -6.16
N GLU A 102 -15.63 -11.52 -6.56
CA GLU A 102 -14.81 -11.59 -7.77
C GLU A 102 -13.70 -12.64 -7.65
N VAL A 103 -13.02 -12.71 -6.51
CA VAL A 103 -11.96 -13.70 -6.29
C VAL A 103 -12.55 -15.11 -6.26
N ASP A 104 -13.75 -15.31 -5.70
CA ASP A 104 -14.45 -16.60 -5.72
C ASP A 104 -14.75 -17.05 -7.16
N LEU A 105 -15.28 -16.16 -8.00
CA LEU A 105 -15.51 -16.46 -9.42
C LEU A 105 -14.20 -16.75 -10.17
N TRP A 106 -13.17 -15.95 -9.93
CA TRP A 106 -11.86 -16.12 -10.55
C TRP A 106 -11.18 -17.43 -10.14
N VAL A 107 -11.29 -17.87 -8.88
CA VAL A 107 -10.75 -19.17 -8.45
C VAL A 107 -11.56 -20.34 -9.02
N GLN A 108 -12.89 -20.19 -9.17
CA GLN A 108 -13.73 -21.24 -9.75
C GLN A 108 -13.33 -21.59 -11.19
N GLU A 109 -12.84 -20.64 -11.97
CA GLU A 109 -12.37 -20.87 -13.35
C GLU A 109 -11.11 -21.75 -13.43
N SER A 110 -10.25 -21.76 -12.40
CA SER A 110 -9.07 -22.63 -12.37
C SER A 110 -8.61 -22.93 -10.94
N PRO A 111 -8.66 -24.21 -10.49
CA PRO A 111 -8.27 -24.62 -9.14
C PRO A 111 -6.81 -24.37 -8.76
N LEU A 112 -5.94 -24.08 -9.73
CA LEU A 112 -4.52 -23.78 -9.49
C LEU A 112 -4.28 -22.31 -9.10
N ARG A 113 -5.29 -21.44 -9.22
CA ARG A 113 -5.18 -20.03 -8.87
C ARG A 113 -5.08 -19.84 -7.35
N THR A 114 -4.14 -19.02 -6.92
CA THR A 114 -3.99 -18.62 -5.52
C THR A 114 -4.68 -17.28 -5.29
N ARG A 115 -5.30 -17.07 -4.12
CA ARG A 115 -6.00 -15.82 -3.73
C ARG A 115 -5.03 -14.67 -3.40
N THR A 116 -3.95 -14.58 -4.15
CA THR A 116 -2.86 -13.62 -3.97
C THR A 116 -2.77 -12.71 -5.19
N GLY A 117 -2.14 -11.55 -5.01
CA GLY A 117 -1.89 -10.61 -6.10
C GLY A 117 -2.95 -9.53 -6.25
N HIS A 118 -2.94 -8.86 -7.40
CA HIS A 118 -3.74 -7.65 -7.62
C HIS A 118 -5.19 -7.93 -7.99
N HIS A 119 -6.06 -7.03 -7.54
CA HIS A 119 -7.46 -6.96 -7.94
C HIS A 119 -7.81 -5.54 -8.38
N ALA A 120 -8.37 -5.39 -9.57
CA ALA A 120 -8.75 -4.09 -10.10
C ALA A 120 -10.13 -3.68 -9.56
N ILE A 121 -10.23 -2.45 -9.06
CA ILE A 121 -11.50 -1.85 -8.65
C ILE A 121 -11.88 -0.81 -9.70
N ALA A 122 -12.83 -1.17 -10.56
CA ALA A 122 -13.38 -0.28 -11.57
C ALA A 122 -14.29 0.79 -10.97
N LEU A 123 -14.38 1.96 -11.62
CA LEU A 123 -15.22 3.08 -11.18
C LEU A 123 -16.68 2.68 -10.92
N GLY A 124 -17.27 1.88 -11.80
CA GLY A 124 -18.65 1.43 -11.66
C GLY A 124 -18.93 0.69 -10.34
N ARG A 125 -17.92 0.06 -9.73
CA ARG A 125 -18.06 -0.70 -8.48
C ARG A 125 -18.12 0.18 -7.24
N VAL A 126 -17.64 1.41 -7.32
CA VAL A 126 -17.59 2.36 -6.19
C VAL A 126 -18.42 3.63 -6.44
N GLN A 127 -19.03 3.74 -7.62
CA GLN A 127 -19.77 4.92 -8.08
C GLN A 127 -20.89 5.32 -7.11
N HIS A 128 -21.56 4.35 -6.48
CA HIS A 128 -22.61 4.60 -5.50
C HIS A 128 -22.09 5.27 -4.23
N GLY A 129 -20.80 5.11 -3.92
CA GLY A 129 -20.12 5.72 -2.78
C GLY A 129 -19.71 7.18 -3.00
N ARG A 130 -20.00 7.76 -4.16
CA ARG A 130 -19.60 9.12 -4.52
C ARG A 130 -20.06 10.14 -3.48
N ASP A 131 -19.12 10.98 -3.01
CA ASP A 131 -19.35 12.11 -2.10
C ASP A 131 -20.16 11.75 -0.84
N ARG A 132 -20.07 10.49 -0.36
CA ARG A 132 -20.72 10.02 0.87
C ARG A 132 -19.96 10.44 2.13
N TRP A 133 -19.66 11.72 2.25
CA TRP A 133 -18.93 12.32 3.38
C TRP A 133 -19.59 12.04 4.73
N ALA A 134 -20.91 11.93 4.77
CA ALA A 134 -21.67 11.59 5.98
C ALA A 134 -21.28 10.23 6.60
N LEU A 135 -20.77 9.27 5.82
CA LEU A 135 -20.26 7.99 6.37
C LEU A 135 -19.07 8.18 7.31
N LEU A 136 -18.32 9.26 7.11
CA LEU A 136 -17.16 9.62 7.93
C LEU A 136 -17.51 10.61 9.05
N GLY A 137 -18.81 10.90 9.26
CA GLY A 137 -19.27 11.92 10.20
C GLY A 137 -18.96 13.35 9.75
N LEU A 138 -18.87 13.61 8.43
CA LEU A 138 -18.53 14.91 7.86
C LEU A 138 -19.75 15.58 7.21
N ASN A 139 -19.69 16.90 7.01
CA ASN A 139 -20.74 17.65 6.31
C ASN A 139 -20.82 17.19 4.85
N ALA A 140 -22.02 17.14 4.27
CA ALA A 140 -22.20 16.77 2.86
C ALA A 140 -21.57 17.81 1.93
N ASP A 141 -21.70 19.10 2.27
CA ASP A 141 -21.19 20.21 1.50
C ASP A 141 -19.84 20.68 2.04
N ALA A 142 -18.94 21.03 1.11
CA ALA A 142 -17.67 21.66 1.43
C ALA A 142 -17.88 23.14 1.77
N ASP A 143 -17.19 23.65 2.79
CA ASP A 143 -17.16 25.05 3.17
C ASP A 143 -15.92 25.75 2.58
N PRO A 144 -16.08 26.63 1.57
CA PRO A 144 -14.96 27.38 0.98
C PRO A 144 -14.17 28.22 1.99
N ALA A 145 -14.77 28.63 3.11
CA ALA A 145 -14.09 29.40 4.15
C ALA A 145 -12.96 28.61 4.83
N LEU A 146 -12.98 27.27 4.75
CA LEU A 146 -11.97 26.39 5.33
C LEU A 146 -10.77 26.14 4.40
N ALA A 147 -10.71 26.77 3.22
CA ALA A 147 -9.69 26.50 2.21
C ALA A 147 -8.24 26.70 2.70
N GLU A 148 -8.00 27.76 3.48
CA GLU A 148 -6.66 28.06 4.01
C GLU A 148 -6.25 27.03 5.07
N ALA A 149 -7.16 26.69 5.99
CA ALA A 149 -6.94 25.65 6.99
C ALA A 149 -6.68 24.28 6.33
N ALA A 150 -7.42 23.98 5.27
CA ALA A 150 -7.28 22.75 4.51
C ALA A 150 -5.91 22.67 3.80
N HIS A 151 -5.40 23.78 3.26
CA HIS A 151 -4.08 23.84 2.64
C HIS A 151 -2.95 23.64 3.67
N SER A 152 -3.09 24.25 4.86
CA SER A 152 -2.15 24.09 5.97
C SER A 152 -2.12 22.65 6.51
N ALA A 153 -3.29 22.01 6.65
CA ALA A 153 -3.41 20.64 7.12
C ALA A 153 -2.79 19.63 6.13
N ALA A 154 -3.02 19.80 4.83
CA ALA A 154 -2.44 18.92 3.80
C ALA A 154 -0.91 19.09 3.65
N SER A 155 -0.37 20.23 4.05
CA SER A 155 1.07 20.54 3.98
C SER A 155 1.85 20.08 5.22
N HIS A 156 1.16 19.76 6.32
CA HIS A 156 1.80 19.26 7.54
C HIS A 156 2.39 17.86 7.33
N ARG A 157 3.72 17.80 7.17
CA ARG A 157 4.46 16.54 7.32
C ARG A 157 4.27 16.04 8.75
N VAL A 158 3.94 14.76 8.91
CA VAL A 158 3.92 14.07 10.22
C VAL A 158 5.27 14.33 10.89
N THR A 159 5.30 15.25 11.85
CA THR A 159 6.44 15.38 12.74
C THR A 159 6.43 14.12 13.59
N LYS A 160 7.48 13.32 13.46
CA LYS A 160 7.67 12.12 14.25
C LYS A 160 7.71 12.56 15.73
N VAL A 161 6.59 12.49 16.43
CA VAL A 161 6.57 12.68 17.88
C VAL A 161 7.33 11.49 18.44
N VAL A 162 8.63 11.66 18.65
CA VAL A 162 9.47 10.71 19.36
C VAL A 162 8.95 10.70 20.79
N ARG A 163 8.04 9.76 21.08
CA ARG A 163 7.81 9.34 22.46
C ARG A 163 9.15 8.84 22.99
N ARG A 164 9.74 9.58 23.93
CA ARG A 164 10.88 9.14 24.74
C ARG A 164 10.42 7.92 25.56
N THR A 165 10.52 6.73 24.98
CA THR A 165 10.52 5.48 25.75
C THR A 165 11.93 5.22 26.25
N GLY A 166 12.03 5.08 27.57
CA GLY A 166 13.26 4.99 28.33
C GLY A 166 14.23 3.90 27.88
N ALA A 167 15.49 4.15 28.22
CA ALA A 167 16.64 3.33 27.92
C ALA A 167 16.43 1.86 28.28
N LYS A 168 16.64 0.98 27.29
CA LYS A 168 16.88 -0.44 27.52
C LYS A 168 18.30 -0.78 27.07
N ARG A 169 19.04 -1.38 28.00
CA ARG A 169 20.44 -1.84 27.92
C ARG A 169 20.75 -2.51 26.58
N VAL A 170 21.79 -2.01 25.92
CA VAL A 170 22.43 -2.64 24.77
C VAL A 170 23.20 -3.86 25.28
N ALA A 171 22.79 -5.05 24.85
CA ALA A 171 23.66 -6.22 24.86
C ALA A 171 24.55 -6.15 23.62
N LEU A 172 25.86 -6.32 23.82
CA LEU A 172 26.84 -6.47 22.75
C LEU A 172 26.42 -7.65 21.86
N VAL A 173 26.07 -7.35 20.61
CA VAL A 173 25.94 -8.34 19.55
C VAL A 173 27.27 -8.31 18.82
N GLU A 174 28.00 -9.43 18.83
CA GLU A 174 29.13 -9.64 17.94
C GLU A 174 28.67 -9.38 16.50
N GLU A 175 29.33 -8.46 15.80
CA GLU A 175 29.12 -8.22 14.37
C GLU A 175 29.48 -9.48 13.60
N VAL A 176 28.49 -10.35 13.38
CA VAL A 176 28.56 -11.33 12.30
C VAL A 176 28.53 -10.51 11.02
N ILE A 177 29.69 -10.42 10.35
CA ILE A 177 29.80 -9.83 9.02
C ILE A 177 28.95 -10.71 8.09
N ASP A 178 27.73 -10.27 7.81
CA ASP A 178 26.86 -10.89 6.82
C ASP A 178 27.44 -10.58 5.44
N LEU A 179 28.19 -11.53 4.88
CA LEU A 179 28.84 -11.42 3.57
C LEU A 179 27.84 -11.42 2.40
N ARG A 180 26.54 -11.56 2.67
CA ARG A 180 25.49 -11.55 1.66
C ARG A 180 25.25 -10.15 1.13
N VAL A 181 25.16 -10.07 -0.18
CA VAL A 181 24.92 -8.84 -0.93
C VAL A 181 23.46 -8.45 -0.81
N ARG A 182 23.19 -7.19 -0.48
CA ARG A 182 21.82 -6.65 -0.50
C ARG A 182 21.41 -6.35 -1.92
N VAL A 183 20.23 -6.86 -2.28
CA VAL A 183 19.62 -6.59 -3.58
C VAL A 183 18.20 -6.08 -3.40
N VAL A 184 17.73 -5.30 -4.36
CA VAL A 184 16.41 -4.71 -4.41
C VAL A 184 15.78 -4.95 -5.78
N ALA A 185 14.46 -4.88 -5.85
CA ALA A 185 13.74 -4.86 -7.12
C ALA A 185 12.47 -4.04 -6.94
N ASP A 186 12.12 -3.24 -7.95
CA ASP A 186 10.83 -2.58 -8.03
C ASP A 186 9.95 -3.33 -9.01
N PHE A 187 8.94 -4.04 -8.51
CA PHE A 187 8.05 -4.87 -9.33
C PHE A 187 6.59 -4.64 -8.98
N ASP A 188 5.80 -4.25 -9.98
CA ASP A 188 4.36 -3.92 -9.89
C ASP A 188 3.98 -3.08 -8.65
N GLY A 189 4.81 -2.06 -8.35
CA GLY A 189 4.61 -1.14 -7.22
C GLY A 189 5.12 -1.62 -5.87
N TYR A 190 5.74 -2.81 -5.79
CA TYR A 190 6.48 -3.26 -4.61
C TYR A 190 7.96 -2.93 -4.73
N ARG A 191 8.52 -2.34 -3.68
CA ARG A 191 9.96 -2.37 -3.44
C ARG A 191 10.31 -3.60 -2.61
N LEU A 192 10.96 -4.54 -3.27
CA LEU A 192 11.49 -5.77 -2.70
C LEU A 192 12.90 -5.51 -2.18
N SER A 193 13.26 -6.17 -1.09
CA SER A 193 14.63 -6.21 -0.60
C SER A 193 14.98 -7.64 -0.21
N ALA A 194 16.15 -8.08 -0.61
CA ALA A 194 16.63 -9.43 -0.37
C ALA A 194 18.13 -9.45 -0.08
N ARG A 195 18.60 -10.60 0.40
CA ARG A 195 20.02 -10.89 0.61
C ARG A 195 20.40 -12.05 -0.30
N PHE A 196 21.34 -11.79 -1.18
CA PHE A 196 21.94 -12.76 -2.08
C PHE A 196 23.28 -13.24 -1.51
N ASP A 197 23.45 -14.55 -1.43
CA ASP A 197 24.69 -15.18 -1.02
C ASP A 197 25.52 -15.53 -2.26
N PRO A 198 26.66 -14.88 -2.52
CA PRO A 198 27.45 -15.12 -3.72
C PRO A 198 28.09 -16.52 -3.76
N ASP A 199 28.32 -17.14 -2.61
CA ASP A 199 28.95 -18.47 -2.53
C ASP A 199 27.93 -19.58 -2.81
N SER A 200 26.72 -19.46 -2.24
CA SER A 200 25.66 -20.48 -2.40
C SER A 200 24.62 -20.15 -3.48
N GLN A 201 24.67 -18.95 -4.06
CA GLN A 201 23.67 -18.37 -4.98
C GLN A 201 22.26 -18.21 -4.40
N ARG A 202 22.06 -18.54 -3.13
CA ARG A 202 20.76 -18.48 -2.48
C ARG A 202 20.31 -17.05 -2.24
N LEU A 203 19.00 -16.85 -2.32
CA LEU A 203 18.40 -15.55 -2.11
C LEU A 203 17.31 -15.63 -1.04
N GLU A 204 17.41 -14.76 -0.05
CA GLU A 204 16.45 -14.62 1.06
C GLU A 204 15.72 -13.30 0.95
N ILE A 205 14.39 -13.33 0.88
CA ILE A 205 13.58 -12.11 0.85
C ILE A 205 13.55 -11.52 2.26
N VAL A 206 14.12 -10.34 2.42
CA VAL A 206 14.20 -9.64 3.71
C VAL A 206 13.05 -8.66 3.88
N GLN A 207 12.47 -8.17 2.77
CA GLN A 207 11.35 -7.25 2.81
C GLN A 207 10.51 -7.35 1.54
N GLY A 208 9.20 -7.50 1.69
CA GLY A 208 8.26 -7.56 0.58
C GLY A 208 7.36 -8.80 0.63
N PRO A 209 6.55 -9.05 -0.41
CA PRO A 209 5.87 -10.33 -0.55
C PRO A 209 6.86 -11.48 -0.42
N MET A 210 6.48 -12.53 0.31
CA MET A 210 7.34 -13.69 0.60
C MET A 210 8.50 -13.42 1.57
N GLU A 211 8.42 -12.37 2.40
CA GLU A 211 9.40 -12.09 3.47
C GLU A 211 9.71 -13.32 4.35
N GLY A 212 11.01 -13.52 4.60
CA GLY A 212 11.56 -14.67 5.33
C GLY A 212 11.71 -15.94 4.50
N ARG A 213 11.20 -15.98 3.26
CA ARG A 213 11.42 -17.13 2.37
C ARG A 213 12.81 -17.10 1.75
N ARG A 214 13.36 -18.31 1.57
CA ARG A 214 14.64 -18.57 0.91
C ARG A 214 14.38 -19.37 -0.36
N PHE A 215 15.18 -19.09 -1.37
CA PHE A 215 15.14 -19.71 -2.68
C PHE A 215 16.55 -20.19 -3.04
N GLU A 216 16.63 -21.23 -3.86
CA GLU A 216 17.90 -21.83 -4.23
C GLU A 216 18.71 -20.92 -5.16
N ASP A 217 18.04 -20.09 -5.97
CA ASP A 217 18.69 -19.12 -6.84
C ASP A 217 17.86 -17.83 -7.06
N PRO A 218 18.46 -16.76 -7.65
CA PRO A 218 17.77 -15.48 -7.86
C PRO A 218 16.59 -15.56 -8.85
N THR A 219 16.64 -16.49 -9.81
CA THR A 219 15.60 -16.69 -10.85
C THR A 219 14.37 -17.35 -10.25
N GLU A 220 14.56 -18.37 -9.41
CA GLU A 220 13.50 -18.99 -8.63
C GLU A 220 12.84 -17.95 -7.72
N ALA A 221 13.63 -17.13 -7.02
CA ALA A 221 13.09 -16.07 -6.19
C ALA A 221 12.30 -15.02 -6.99
N ALA A 222 12.83 -14.54 -8.12
CA ALA A 222 12.18 -13.54 -8.96
C ALA A 222 10.87 -14.08 -9.54
N SER A 223 10.88 -15.29 -10.09
CA SER A 223 9.72 -15.97 -10.66
C SER A 223 8.66 -16.26 -9.60
N ALA A 224 9.07 -16.71 -8.41
CA ALA A 224 8.15 -16.99 -7.32
C ALA A 224 7.49 -15.71 -6.76
N VAL A 225 8.27 -14.64 -6.59
CA VAL A 225 7.74 -13.34 -6.14
C VAL A 225 6.84 -12.72 -7.20
N ALA A 226 7.21 -12.78 -8.47
CA ALA A 226 6.39 -12.30 -9.57
C ALA A 226 5.07 -13.08 -9.67
N THR A 227 5.13 -14.41 -9.60
CA THR A 227 3.96 -15.30 -9.58
C THR A 227 3.05 -14.99 -8.39
N HIS A 228 3.64 -14.73 -7.22
CA HIS A 228 2.89 -14.38 -6.02
C HIS A 228 2.18 -13.02 -6.15
N ILE A 229 2.84 -12.04 -6.78
CA ILE A 229 2.33 -10.68 -6.95
C ILE A 229 1.28 -10.61 -8.07
N SER A 230 1.47 -11.30 -9.19
CA SER A 230 0.50 -11.33 -10.29
C SER A 230 -0.70 -12.22 -9.96
N GLY A 231 -0.47 -13.34 -9.26
CA GLY A 231 -1.43 -14.43 -9.07
C GLY A 231 -1.55 -15.35 -10.29
N ASP A 232 -0.63 -15.22 -11.26
CA ASP A 232 -0.48 -16.10 -12.42
C ASP A 232 0.98 -16.60 -12.50
N VAL A 233 1.25 -17.68 -13.24
CA VAL A 233 2.59 -18.24 -13.35
C VAL A 233 3.49 -17.32 -14.18
N GLU A 234 4.49 -16.73 -13.53
CA GLU A 234 5.47 -15.83 -14.13
C GLU A 234 6.86 -16.47 -14.11
N VAL A 235 7.62 -16.30 -15.20
CA VAL A 235 9.02 -16.75 -15.30
C VAL A 235 9.90 -15.55 -15.63
N LEU A 236 10.73 -15.13 -14.67
CA LEU A 236 11.60 -13.96 -14.79
C LEU A 236 13.08 -14.35 -14.65
N ASP A 237 13.94 -13.67 -15.41
CA ASP A 237 15.39 -13.76 -15.26
C ASP A 237 15.84 -13.03 -13.99
N GLY A 238 16.17 -13.80 -12.95
CA GLY A 238 16.53 -13.27 -11.62
C GLY A 238 17.78 -12.40 -11.63
N TRP A 239 18.73 -12.67 -12.52
CA TRP A 239 20.00 -11.93 -12.59
C TRP A 239 19.80 -10.49 -13.08
N LYS A 240 18.74 -10.26 -13.87
CA LYS A 240 18.30 -8.94 -14.34
C LYS A 240 17.22 -8.30 -13.48
N PHE A 241 16.40 -9.13 -12.84
CA PHE A 241 15.31 -8.67 -11.99
C PHE A 241 15.82 -8.03 -10.70
N TRP A 242 16.82 -8.64 -10.07
CA TRP A 242 17.43 -8.13 -8.84
C TRP A 242 18.56 -7.14 -9.18
N GLU A 243 18.53 -5.99 -8.53
CA GLU A 243 19.53 -4.93 -8.62
C GLU A 243 20.30 -4.82 -7.30
N LEU A 244 21.57 -4.45 -7.32
CA LEU A 244 22.33 -4.16 -6.12
C LEU A 244 21.70 -2.98 -5.36
N ASP A 245 21.65 -3.07 -4.03
CA ASP A 245 21.19 -1.99 -3.15
C ASP A 245 22.27 -0.90 -3.02
N THR A 246 22.68 -0.34 -4.16
CA THR A 246 23.58 0.80 -4.29
C THR A 246 22.86 1.94 -5.04
N PRO A 247 23.36 3.18 -4.96
CA PRO A 247 22.77 4.30 -5.70
C PRO A 247 22.66 4.06 -7.21
N GLU A 248 23.59 3.28 -7.79
CA GLU A 248 23.69 3.01 -9.22
C GLU A 248 22.74 1.89 -9.69
N ARG A 249 22.17 1.10 -8.77
CA ARG A 249 21.22 0.01 -9.03
C ARG A 249 21.62 -0.90 -10.19
N GLN A 250 22.87 -1.35 -10.17
CA GLN A 250 23.35 -2.27 -11.19
C GLN A 250 22.67 -3.63 -11.04
N SER A 251 22.42 -4.29 -12.16
CA SER A 251 21.91 -5.66 -12.21
C SER A 251 22.77 -6.61 -11.38
N LEU A 252 22.16 -7.59 -10.71
CA LEU A 252 22.88 -8.63 -9.96
C LEU A 252 23.82 -9.46 -10.85
N ASP A 253 23.54 -9.56 -12.15
CA ASP A 253 24.41 -10.21 -13.16
C ASP A 253 25.84 -9.61 -13.19
N THR A 254 26.04 -8.39 -12.66
CA THR A 254 27.39 -7.80 -12.52
C THR A 254 28.30 -8.53 -11.52
N LEU A 255 27.73 -9.37 -10.65
CA LEU A 255 28.46 -10.20 -9.68
C LEU A 255 28.71 -11.63 -10.17
N ARG A 256 28.33 -11.95 -11.41
CA ARG A 256 28.48 -13.27 -12.02
C ARG A 256 29.87 -13.51 -12.61
#